data_AF-A0A2E2YAE9-F1
#
_entry.id   AF-A0A2E2YAE9-F1
#
_cell.length_a   1.000
_cell.length_b   1.000
_cell.length_c   1.000
_cell.angle_alpha   90.00
_cell.angle_beta   90.00
_cell.angle_gamma   90.00
#
_symmetry.space_group_name_H-M   'P 1'
#
loop_
_entity.id
_entity.type
_entity.pdbx_description
1 polymer ?
#
loop_
_entity_poly.entity_id
_entity_poly.type
_entity_poly.pdbx_seq_one_letter_code
_entity_poly.pdbx_strand_id
1 'polypeptide(L)'
;MNYREQRLLELMNNTPQQKTEGNFDAVVPVVEFSFSDHPDPDKARKKNIKNAIKALKPMKRWYTLPGTGLFSTGLRYRYTLPHQCAVDGSDCRHQDYGDLWEEYMTDGKGNITPFRPWTGVLYGRGTQLPSTLCPQHLQLYHLLVQWIQQEEHEHDKGFFKRMKKRGVAFVPVVKKKSTVSQHPLLAKWEPVFNEAIKDGIQVTHYKNAETGENDLTMLIFDNRLLKVKRARGTTLETDYVVGPPESEQPEAELNE
;
A
#
# COMPACT_ATOMS: atom_id res chain seq x y z
N MET A 1 -7.97 35.38 -6.25
CA MET A 1 -7.18 34.15 -6.38
C MET A 1 -6.97 33.58 -5.00
N ASN A 2 -7.57 32.42 -4.73
CA ASN A 2 -7.45 31.71 -3.45
C ASN A 2 -6.05 31.08 -3.35
N TYR A 3 -5.48 30.95 -2.14
CA TYR A 3 -4.15 30.33 -1.94
C TYR A 3 -4.05 28.92 -2.57
N ARG A 4 -5.21 28.24 -2.65
CA ARG A 4 -5.39 26.95 -3.32
C ARG A 4 -5.20 27.02 -4.83
N GLU A 5 -5.75 28.03 -5.49
CA GLU A 5 -5.59 28.23 -6.93
C GLU A 5 -4.14 28.57 -7.27
N GLN A 6 -3.48 29.34 -6.40
CA GLN A 6 -2.07 29.69 -6.53
C GLN A 6 -1.18 28.45 -6.40
N ARG A 7 -1.42 27.58 -5.41
CA ARG A 7 -0.67 26.33 -5.25
C ARG A 7 -0.90 25.34 -6.39
N LEU A 8 -2.14 25.26 -6.91
CA LEU A 8 -2.45 24.44 -8.08
C LEU A 8 -1.71 24.94 -9.32
N LEU A 9 -1.73 26.26 -9.56
CA LEU A 9 -0.97 26.91 -10.64
C LEU A 9 0.54 26.69 -10.48
N GLU A 10 1.06 26.76 -9.27
CA GLU A 10 2.47 26.56 -8.97
C GLU A 10 2.90 25.09 -9.16
N LEU A 11 2.04 24.13 -8.81
CA LEU A 11 2.26 22.71 -9.10
C LEU A 11 2.20 22.41 -10.60
N MET A 12 1.26 23.03 -11.34
CA MET A 12 1.18 22.90 -12.80
C MET A 12 2.39 23.53 -13.52
N ASN A 13 2.95 24.60 -12.96
CA ASN A 13 4.13 25.28 -13.50
C ASN A 13 5.45 24.57 -13.14
N ASN A 14 5.51 23.87 -11.99
CA ASN A 14 6.73 23.18 -11.52
C ASN A 14 6.79 21.69 -11.92
N THR A 15 5.73 21.10 -12.46
CA THR A 15 5.85 19.82 -13.15
C THR A 15 6.79 19.98 -14.34
N PRO A 16 7.84 19.14 -14.48
CA PRO A 16 8.71 19.21 -15.65
C PRO A 16 7.85 18.93 -16.88
N GLN A 17 7.52 19.98 -17.62
CA GLN A 17 7.02 19.86 -18.97
C GLN A 17 8.17 19.32 -19.82
N GLN A 18 8.43 18.01 -19.72
CA GLN A 18 9.23 17.31 -20.69
C GLN A 18 8.53 17.47 -22.03
N LYS A 19 9.10 18.35 -22.86
CA LYS A 19 8.77 18.58 -24.26
C LYS A 19 9.14 17.36 -25.11
N THR A 20 8.53 16.22 -24.82
CA THR A 20 8.61 15.02 -25.65
C THR A 20 7.20 14.50 -25.86
N GLU A 21 6.85 14.43 -27.14
CA GLU A 21 5.56 14.10 -27.70
C GLU A 21 4.90 12.90 -27.00
N GLY A 22 3.67 13.06 -26.49
CA GLY A 22 2.70 11.96 -26.43
C GLY A 22 2.13 11.54 -25.08
N ASN A 23 2.81 11.67 -23.93
CA ASN A 23 2.34 11.04 -22.68
C ASN A 23 1.95 12.05 -21.59
N PHE A 24 0.69 12.52 -21.63
CA PHE A 24 0.07 13.32 -20.56
C PHE A 24 -0.57 12.47 -19.43
N ASP A 25 -0.33 11.16 -19.43
CA ASP A 25 -1.08 10.22 -18.57
C ASP A 25 -0.54 10.09 -17.12
N ALA A 26 0.59 10.74 -16.81
CA ALA A 26 1.23 10.67 -15.49
C ALA A 26 0.87 11.85 -14.56
N VAL A 27 -0.40 12.24 -14.48
CA VAL A 27 -0.87 13.20 -13.47
C VAL A 27 -1.19 12.44 -12.18
N VAL A 28 -0.34 12.60 -11.16
CA VAL A 28 -0.62 12.07 -9.81
C VAL A 28 -1.64 12.98 -9.12
N PRO A 29 -2.85 12.50 -8.81
CA PRO A 29 -3.84 13.33 -8.13
C PRO A 29 -3.39 13.63 -6.70
N VAL A 30 -3.40 14.90 -6.31
CA VAL A 30 -3.15 15.32 -4.91
C VAL A 30 -4.46 15.31 -4.14
N VAL A 31 -4.58 14.40 -3.17
CA VAL A 31 -5.74 14.28 -2.28
C VAL A 31 -5.56 15.24 -1.12
N GLU A 32 -6.25 16.38 -1.18
CA GLU A 32 -6.31 17.33 -0.07
C GLU A 32 -7.23 16.79 1.04
N PHE A 33 -6.64 16.12 2.04
CA PHE A 33 -7.36 15.67 3.24
C PHE A 33 -7.07 16.59 4.43
N SER A 34 -8.11 17.18 5.02
CA SER A 34 -7.97 17.97 6.25
C SER A 34 -8.24 17.13 7.50
N PHE A 35 -7.22 17.03 8.36
CA PHE A 35 -7.36 16.43 9.67
C PHE A 35 -8.22 17.31 10.59
N SER A 36 -8.89 16.67 11.54
CA SER A 36 -9.72 17.37 12.52
C SER A 36 -8.88 17.96 13.64
N ASP A 37 -8.98 19.28 13.83
CA ASP A 37 -8.35 20.03 14.94
C ASP A 37 -9.14 19.95 16.27
N HIS A 38 -9.84 18.83 16.51
CA HIS A 38 -10.67 18.73 17.72
C HIS A 38 -9.76 18.46 18.94
N PRO A 39 -9.95 19.13 20.09
CA PRO A 39 -9.08 18.98 21.26
C PRO A 39 -9.09 17.54 21.82
N ASP A 40 -10.27 16.90 21.88
CA ASP A 40 -10.37 15.50 22.26
C ASP A 40 -9.91 14.57 21.12
N PRO A 41 -8.91 13.69 21.34
CA PRO A 41 -8.39 12.79 20.30
C PRO A 41 -9.44 11.80 19.82
N ASP A 42 -10.33 11.32 20.70
CA ASP A 42 -11.39 10.37 20.36
C ASP A 42 -12.41 10.98 19.38
N LYS A 43 -12.79 12.24 19.61
CA LYS A 43 -13.73 12.94 18.73
C LYS A 43 -13.06 13.38 17.44
N ALA A 44 -11.78 13.78 17.50
CA ALA A 44 -10.97 14.07 16.32
C ALA A 44 -10.91 12.85 15.40
N ARG A 45 -10.60 11.66 15.95
CA ARG A 45 -10.55 10.40 15.21
C ARG A 45 -11.89 10.02 14.61
N LYS A 46 -12.99 10.07 15.37
CA LYS A 46 -14.35 9.83 14.83
C LYS A 46 -14.69 10.76 13.68
N LYS A 47 -14.28 12.02 13.74
CA LYS A 47 -14.47 13.00 12.67
C LYS A 47 -13.57 12.69 11.46
N ASN A 48 -12.31 12.32 11.68
CA ASN A 48 -11.38 11.88 10.63
C ASN A 48 -11.90 10.65 9.89
N ILE A 49 -12.40 9.63 10.60
CA ILE A 49 -13.02 8.44 10.02
C ILE A 49 -14.21 8.83 9.12
N LYS A 50 -15.11 9.69 9.60
CA LYS A 50 -16.26 10.15 8.81
C LYS A 50 -15.83 10.93 7.56
N ASN A 51 -14.83 11.80 7.70
CA ASN A 51 -14.29 12.57 6.58
C ASN A 51 -13.61 11.66 5.56
N ALA A 52 -12.81 10.69 6.00
CA ALA A 52 -12.13 9.75 5.11
C ALA A 52 -13.12 8.84 4.37
N ILE A 53 -14.14 8.33 5.06
CA ILE A 53 -15.24 7.59 4.41
C ILE A 53 -15.94 8.46 3.37
N LYS A 54 -16.11 9.76 3.61
CA LYS A 54 -16.73 10.67 2.65
C LYS A 54 -15.81 10.93 1.45
N ALA A 55 -14.52 11.13 1.67
CA ALA A 55 -13.53 11.38 0.63
C ALA A 55 -13.31 10.16 -0.27
N LEU A 56 -13.30 8.95 0.31
CA LEU A 56 -13.06 7.69 -0.41
C LEU A 56 -14.31 7.12 -1.10
N LYS A 57 -15.47 7.79 -1.02
CA LYS A 57 -16.68 7.31 -1.69
C LYS A 57 -16.48 7.34 -3.20
N PRO A 58 -16.69 6.20 -3.91
CA PRO A 58 -16.60 6.17 -5.36
C PRO A 58 -17.54 7.16 -6.03
N MET A 59 -17.09 7.80 -7.10
CA MET A 59 -17.88 8.79 -7.83
C MET A 59 -19.06 8.10 -8.53
N LYS A 60 -20.28 8.55 -8.21
CA LYS A 60 -21.51 8.10 -8.85
C LYS A 60 -21.76 8.88 -10.14
N ARG A 61 -22.42 8.25 -11.11
CA ARG A 61 -22.86 8.97 -12.31
C ARG A 61 -24.04 9.88 -11.97
N TRP A 62 -24.03 11.10 -12.51
CA TRP A 62 -25.02 12.13 -12.20
C TRP A 62 -26.48 11.68 -12.49
N TYR A 63 -26.69 10.83 -13.49
CA TYR A 63 -28.01 10.31 -13.86
C TYR A 63 -28.45 9.05 -13.08
N THR A 64 -27.68 8.59 -12.09
CA THR A 64 -28.00 7.41 -11.27
C THR A 64 -28.61 7.79 -9.92
N LEU A 65 -29.31 8.93 -9.89
CA LEU A 65 -30.07 9.40 -8.73
C LEU A 65 -31.08 8.34 -8.26
N PRO A 66 -31.31 8.23 -6.95
CA PRO A 66 -32.32 7.33 -6.42
C PRO A 66 -33.70 7.84 -6.84
N GLY A 67 -34.32 7.20 -7.84
CA GLY A 67 -35.67 7.51 -8.29
C GLY A 67 -35.88 7.59 -9.81
N THR A 68 -34.81 7.60 -10.62
CA THR A 68 -34.91 7.84 -12.08
C THR A 68 -34.21 6.79 -12.94
N GLY A 69 -34.35 5.50 -12.60
CA GLY A 69 -33.81 4.45 -13.47
C GLY A 69 -34.26 3.04 -13.08
N LEU A 70 -35.34 2.57 -13.70
CA LEU A 70 -35.63 1.15 -13.86
C LEU A 70 -34.44 0.50 -14.59
N PHE A 71 -33.89 -0.58 -14.04
CA PHE A 71 -32.86 -1.44 -14.65
C PHE A 71 -31.44 -0.85 -14.79
N SER A 72 -30.62 -0.98 -13.73
CA SER A 72 -29.24 -1.51 -13.83
C SER A 72 -28.47 -1.27 -12.54
N THR A 73 -28.17 -2.36 -11.84
CA THR A 73 -27.26 -2.40 -10.68
C THR A 73 -25.79 -2.20 -11.07
N GLY A 74 -25.45 -2.23 -12.37
CA GLY A 74 -24.07 -2.13 -12.89
C GLY A 74 -23.59 -0.74 -13.32
N LEU A 75 -24.48 0.21 -13.67
CA LEU A 75 -24.10 1.51 -14.26
C LEU A 75 -24.01 2.68 -13.25
N ARG A 76 -24.07 2.39 -11.94
CA ARG A 76 -24.16 3.42 -10.90
C ARG A 76 -22.89 4.25 -10.69
N TYR A 77 -21.73 3.70 -11.03
CA TYR A 77 -20.44 4.30 -10.76
C TYR A 77 -19.77 4.78 -12.05
N ARG A 78 -19.09 5.92 -11.96
CA ARG A 78 -18.50 6.58 -13.14
C ARG A 78 -17.31 5.79 -13.66
N TYR A 79 -16.44 5.37 -12.75
CA TYR A 79 -15.14 4.77 -13.04
C TYR A 79 -15.16 3.28 -12.71
N THR A 80 -15.04 2.46 -13.75
CA THR A 80 -15.18 0.99 -13.67
C THR A 80 -14.02 0.24 -14.30
N LEU A 81 -13.03 0.94 -14.86
CA LEU A 81 -11.86 0.31 -15.46
C LEU A 81 -10.88 -0.11 -14.35
N PRO A 82 -10.22 -1.28 -14.45
CA PRO A 82 -9.35 -1.80 -13.39
C PRO A 82 -8.18 -0.88 -12.99
N HIS A 83 -7.61 -0.16 -13.95
CA HIS A 83 -6.50 0.75 -13.74
C HIS A 83 -6.94 2.18 -13.39
N GLN A 84 -8.24 2.45 -13.38
CA GLN A 84 -8.76 3.78 -13.11
C GLN A 84 -9.12 3.93 -11.64
N CYS A 85 -8.82 5.10 -11.05
CA CYS A 85 -9.23 5.38 -9.69
C CYS A 85 -10.75 5.54 -9.58
N ALA A 86 -11.36 4.87 -8.59
CA ALA A 86 -12.80 4.89 -8.34
C ALA A 86 -13.34 6.25 -7.84
N VAL A 87 -12.48 7.12 -7.32
CA VAL A 87 -12.86 8.39 -6.66
C VAL A 87 -12.73 9.58 -7.62
N ASP A 88 -11.54 9.82 -8.16
CA ASP A 88 -11.24 10.97 -9.02
C ASP A 88 -11.27 10.63 -10.52
N GLY A 89 -10.99 9.37 -10.88
CA GLY A 89 -10.93 8.90 -12.26
C GLY A 89 -9.54 8.94 -12.88
N SER A 90 -8.48 9.21 -12.11
CA SER A 90 -7.10 9.25 -12.63
C SER A 90 -6.66 7.87 -13.15
N ASP A 91 -5.79 7.86 -14.14
CA ASP A 91 -5.13 6.63 -14.58
C ASP A 91 -4.02 6.24 -13.59
N CYS A 92 -4.12 5.05 -13.02
CA CYS A 92 -3.21 4.55 -11.98
C CYS A 92 -2.10 3.65 -12.54
N ARG A 93 -2.09 3.41 -13.87
CA ARG A 93 -1.13 2.53 -14.54
C ARG A 93 0.34 2.79 -14.18
N HIS A 94 0.72 4.05 -14.28
CA HIS A 94 2.09 4.54 -14.09
C HIS A 94 2.35 5.09 -12.68
N GLN A 95 1.39 4.96 -11.76
CA GLN A 95 1.50 5.57 -10.44
C GLN A 95 2.20 4.63 -9.47
N ASP A 96 3.13 5.17 -8.70
CA ASP A 96 3.92 4.45 -7.70
C ASP A 96 3.15 4.34 -6.37
N TYR A 97 2.91 3.11 -5.93
CA TYR A 97 2.22 2.79 -4.68
C TYR A 97 3.16 2.63 -3.48
N GLY A 98 4.48 2.54 -3.71
CA GLY A 98 5.47 2.31 -2.65
C GLY A 98 5.12 1.11 -1.77
N ASP A 99 5.25 1.29 -0.45
CA ASP A 99 5.05 0.22 0.55
C ASP A 99 3.64 -0.36 0.57
N LEU A 100 2.63 0.40 0.12
CA LEU A 100 1.23 -0.06 0.07
C LEU A 100 1.01 -1.14 -0.98
N TRP A 101 1.93 -1.27 -1.94
CA TRP A 101 1.83 -2.25 -3.01
C TRP A 101 1.74 -3.67 -2.46
N GLU A 102 2.64 -4.03 -1.55
CA GLU A 102 2.66 -5.35 -0.95
C GLU A 102 1.41 -5.62 -0.12
N GLU A 103 0.94 -4.64 0.64
CA GLU A 103 -0.20 -4.80 1.54
C GLU A 103 -1.54 -4.95 0.78
N TYR A 104 -1.72 -4.22 -0.32
CA TYR A 104 -3.03 -4.10 -0.99
C TYR A 104 -3.08 -4.60 -2.44
N MET A 105 -1.96 -4.66 -3.14
CA MET A 105 -1.89 -5.03 -4.57
C MET A 105 -1.34 -6.45 -4.81
N THR A 106 -1.00 -7.19 -3.74
CA THR A 106 -0.53 -8.56 -3.84
C THR A 106 -1.46 -9.54 -3.10
N ASP A 107 -1.69 -10.70 -3.70
CA ASP A 107 -2.32 -11.83 -3.02
C ASP A 107 -1.32 -12.49 -2.07
N GLY A 108 -1.79 -13.27 -1.10
CA GLY A 108 -0.93 -14.01 -0.15
C GLY A 108 0.03 -15.03 -0.79
N LYS A 109 -0.11 -15.26 -2.10
CA LYS A 109 0.79 -16.08 -2.93
C LYS A 109 1.79 -15.25 -3.76
N GLY A 110 1.80 -13.93 -3.59
CA GLY A 110 2.64 -12.99 -4.33
C GLY A 110 2.18 -12.76 -5.78
N ASN A 111 0.92 -13.03 -6.12
CA ASN A 111 0.37 -12.67 -7.43
C ASN A 111 -0.15 -11.23 -7.38
N ILE A 112 -0.02 -10.46 -8.46
CA ILE A 112 -0.54 -9.08 -8.51
C ILE A 112 -2.06 -9.16 -8.65
N THR A 113 -2.75 -8.59 -7.67
CA THR A 113 -4.20 -8.44 -7.67
C THR A 113 -4.53 -7.00 -7.29
N PRO A 114 -4.92 -6.15 -8.27
CA PRO A 114 -5.23 -4.76 -7.97
C PRO A 114 -6.30 -4.64 -6.89
N PHE A 115 -6.09 -3.71 -5.96
CA PHE A 115 -7.01 -3.42 -4.89
C PHE A 115 -8.37 -3.03 -5.46
N ARG A 116 -9.43 -3.69 -4.97
CA ARG A 116 -10.82 -3.44 -5.38
C ARG A 116 -11.59 -2.77 -4.25
N PRO A 117 -11.90 -1.46 -4.35
CA PRO A 117 -12.62 -0.75 -3.31
C PRO A 117 -14.07 -1.22 -3.25
N TRP A 118 -14.62 -1.19 -2.03
CA TRP A 118 -16.04 -1.41 -1.81
C TRP A 118 -16.82 -0.12 -2.02
N THR A 119 -18.07 -0.23 -2.52
CA THR A 119 -18.93 0.94 -2.70
C THR A 119 -19.29 1.65 -1.40
N GLY A 120 -19.27 0.94 -0.27
CA GLY A 120 -19.38 1.50 1.08
C GLY A 120 -18.05 1.86 1.73
N VAL A 121 -16.94 1.88 0.97
CA VAL A 121 -15.55 2.10 1.39
C VAL A 121 -14.99 0.97 2.26
N LEU A 122 -15.66 0.63 3.35
CA LEU A 122 -15.23 -0.42 4.27
C LEU A 122 -15.49 -1.81 3.70
N TYR A 123 -14.65 -2.75 4.14
CA TYR A 123 -14.75 -4.15 3.74
C TYR A 123 -16.15 -4.72 4.06
N GLY A 124 -16.74 -5.43 3.10
CA GLY A 124 -18.07 -6.02 3.24
C GLY A 124 -19.25 -5.03 3.18
N ARG A 125 -19.01 -3.72 3.05
CA ARG A 125 -20.09 -2.73 2.90
C ARG A 125 -20.36 -2.46 1.42
N GLY A 126 -21.47 -3.01 0.93
CA GLY A 126 -21.92 -2.81 -0.45
C GLY A 126 -21.37 -3.87 -1.39
N THR A 127 -20.90 -3.44 -2.57
CA THR A 127 -20.37 -4.30 -3.64
C THR A 127 -18.94 -3.89 -3.95
N GLN A 128 -18.09 -4.84 -4.33
CA GLN A 128 -16.75 -4.51 -4.84
C GLN A 128 -16.85 -3.88 -6.23
N LEU A 129 -16.02 -2.87 -6.46
CA LEU A 129 -15.88 -2.26 -7.77
C LEU A 129 -14.75 -2.94 -8.56
N PRO A 130 -14.87 -3.01 -9.90
CA PRO A 130 -13.79 -3.49 -10.75
C PRO A 130 -12.61 -2.52 -10.83
N SER A 131 -12.81 -1.23 -10.53
CA SER A 131 -11.79 -0.18 -10.50
C SER A 131 -10.86 -0.27 -9.28
N THR A 132 -9.81 0.55 -9.27
CA THR A 132 -8.84 0.60 -8.16
C THR A 132 -8.82 1.97 -7.45
N LEU A 133 -7.90 2.19 -6.52
CA LEU A 133 -7.61 3.50 -5.93
C LEU A 133 -6.24 3.97 -6.38
N CYS A 134 -6.07 5.28 -6.62
CA CYS A 134 -4.73 5.86 -6.80
C CYS A 134 -3.94 5.78 -5.48
N PRO A 135 -2.60 5.87 -5.50
CA PRO A 135 -1.76 5.71 -4.31
C PRO A 135 -2.16 6.63 -3.16
N GLN A 136 -2.55 7.87 -3.44
CA GLN A 136 -2.96 8.81 -2.41
C GLN A 136 -4.31 8.47 -1.76
N HIS A 137 -5.29 8.04 -2.57
CA HIS A 137 -6.56 7.53 -2.03
C HIS A 137 -6.35 6.20 -1.29
N LEU A 138 -5.42 5.35 -1.75
CA LEU A 138 -5.07 4.12 -1.06
C LEU A 138 -4.37 4.40 0.29
N GLN A 139 -3.49 5.39 0.36
CA GLN A 139 -2.89 5.85 1.61
C GLN A 139 -3.95 6.35 2.60
N LEU A 140 -4.91 7.15 2.12
CA LEU A 140 -6.03 7.60 2.96
C LEU A 140 -6.90 6.42 3.43
N TYR A 141 -7.06 5.40 2.59
CA TYR A 141 -7.75 4.16 2.97
C TYR A 141 -6.98 3.39 4.04
N HIS A 142 -5.66 3.26 3.91
CA HIS A 142 -4.80 2.64 4.92
C HIS A 142 -4.92 3.37 6.28
N LEU A 143 -4.85 4.71 6.28
CA LEU A 143 -5.08 5.52 7.50
C LEU A 143 -6.49 5.31 8.09
N LEU A 144 -7.52 5.20 7.24
CA LEU A 144 -8.87 4.91 7.69
C LEU A 144 -8.95 3.55 8.41
N VAL A 145 -8.31 2.51 7.87
CA VAL A 145 -8.25 1.18 8.50
C VAL A 145 -7.55 1.25 9.85
N GLN A 146 -6.41 1.95 9.93
CA GLN A 146 -5.68 2.16 11.18
C GLN A 146 -6.54 2.87 12.24
N TRP A 147 -7.28 3.93 11.86
CA TRP A 147 -8.14 4.64 12.81
C TRP A 147 -9.30 3.79 13.31
N ILE A 148 -9.88 2.93 12.46
CA ILE A 148 -10.93 2.01 12.86
C ILE A 148 -10.38 0.97 13.83
N GLN A 149 -9.23 0.36 13.51
CA GLN A 149 -8.57 -0.58 14.42
C GLN A 149 -8.25 0.08 15.76
N GLN A 150 -7.72 1.30 15.76
CA GLN A 150 -7.44 2.03 16.99
C GLN A 150 -8.71 2.30 17.79
N GLU A 151 -9.82 2.70 17.14
CA GLU A 151 -11.11 2.90 17.80
C GLU A 151 -11.64 1.59 18.43
N GLU A 152 -11.51 0.45 17.73
CA GLU A 152 -11.90 -0.86 18.25
C GLU A 152 -11.08 -1.26 19.48
N HIS A 153 -9.75 -1.09 19.43
CA HIS A 153 -8.86 -1.39 20.56
C HIS A 153 -9.16 -0.52 21.78
N GLU A 154 -9.38 0.77 21.57
CA GLU A 154 -9.68 1.72 22.65
C GLU A 154 -11.09 1.54 23.22
N HIS A 155 -12.06 1.16 22.40
CA HIS A 155 -13.41 0.83 22.89
C HIS A 155 -13.41 -0.48 23.69
N ASP A 156 -12.36 -1.29 23.57
CA ASP A 156 -12.20 -2.53 24.29
C ASP A 156 -11.63 -2.42 25.71
N LYS A 157 -11.94 -1.33 26.42
CA LYS A 157 -11.60 -1.14 27.85
C LYS A 157 -12.16 -2.23 28.77
N GLY A 158 -13.07 -3.08 28.27
CA GLY A 158 -13.62 -4.25 28.96
C GLY A 158 -13.09 -5.61 28.47
N PHE A 159 -12.16 -5.65 27.51
CA PHE A 159 -11.66 -6.88 26.87
C PHE A 159 -11.21 -7.91 27.90
N PHE A 160 -10.27 -7.55 28.77
CA PHE A 160 -9.74 -8.43 29.81
C PHE A 160 -10.82 -8.88 30.79
N LYS A 161 -11.78 -8.00 31.13
CA LYS A 161 -12.90 -8.34 32.01
C LYS A 161 -13.84 -9.36 31.36
N ARG A 162 -14.10 -9.27 30.05
CA ARG A 162 -14.93 -10.23 29.30
C ARG A 162 -14.21 -11.56 29.06
N MET A 163 -12.92 -11.52 28.72
CA MET A 163 -12.10 -12.71 28.51
C MET A 163 -11.91 -13.49 29.82
N LYS A 164 -11.71 -12.79 30.94
CA LYS A 164 -11.73 -13.41 32.29
C LYS A 164 -13.06 -14.09 32.58
N LYS A 165 -14.20 -13.46 32.25
CA LYS A 165 -15.54 -14.10 32.41
C LYS A 165 -15.74 -15.33 31.53
N ARG A 166 -15.05 -15.41 30.38
CA ARG A 166 -15.06 -16.57 29.48
C ARG A 166 -14.02 -17.64 29.86
N GLY A 167 -13.31 -17.48 30.98
CA GLY A 167 -12.29 -18.43 31.42
C GLY A 167 -10.98 -18.36 30.63
N VAL A 168 -10.76 -17.34 29.81
CA VAL A 168 -9.53 -17.17 29.03
C VAL A 168 -8.50 -16.40 29.87
N ALA A 169 -7.40 -17.05 30.23
CA ALA A 169 -6.27 -16.43 30.89
C ALA A 169 -5.20 -16.03 29.87
N PHE A 170 -4.77 -14.78 29.91
CA PHE A 170 -3.63 -14.31 29.10
C PHE A 170 -2.34 -14.52 29.88
N VAL A 171 -1.52 -15.47 29.45
CA VAL A 171 -0.16 -15.62 29.96
C VAL A 171 0.74 -14.69 29.14
N PRO A 172 1.41 -13.70 29.75
CA PRO A 172 2.32 -12.86 29.01
C PRO A 172 3.47 -13.72 28.50
N VAL A 173 3.56 -13.88 27.18
CA VAL A 173 4.75 -14.44 26.54
C VAL A 173 5.81 -13.35 26.59
N VAL A 174 6.53 -13.30 27.70
CA VAL A 174 7.74 -12.49 27.78
C VAL A 174 8.71 -13.11 26.78
N LYS A 175 8.83 -12.51 25.59
CA LYS A 175 9.94 -12.83 24.69
C LYS A 175 11.19 -12.59 25.52
N LYS A 176 11.87 -13.67 25.93
CA LYS A 176 13.17 -13.57 26.59
C LYS A 176 14.02 -12.75 25.63
N LYS A 177 14.35 -11.50 25.98
CA LYS A 177 15.39 -10.77 25.24
C LYS A 177 16.58 -11.71 25.22
N SER A 178 16.93 -12.21 24.06
CA SER A 178 18.10 -13.06 23.91
C SER A 178 19.26 -12.27 24.49
N THR A 179 19.85 -12.77 25.58
CA THR A 179 21.01 -12.21 26.27
C THR A 179 22.28 -12.39 25.44
N VAL A 180 22.19 -12.22 24.13
CA VAL A 180 23.36 -12.12 23.27
C VAL A 180 23.65 -10.64 23.21
N SER A 181 24.75 -10.23 23.84
CA SER A 181 25.35 -8.90 23.72
C SER A 181 25.68 -8.65 22.25
N GLN A 182 24.69 -8.25 21.46
CA GLN A 182 24.97 -7.74 20.13
C GLN A 182 25.68 -6.40 20.29
N HIS A 183 26.78 -6.22 19.57
CA HIS A 183 27.47 -4.93 19.52
C HIS A 183 26.47 -3.85 19.05
N PRO A 184 26.47 -2.64 19.65
CA PRO A 184 25.47 -1.59 19.34
C PRO A 184 25.39 -1.22 17.84
N LEU A 185 26.50 -1.36 17.11
CA LEU A 185 26.51 -1.17 15.66
C LEU A 185 25.71 -2.24 14.92
N LEU A 186 25.77 -3.51 15.33
CA LEU A 186 24.98 -4.58 14.72
C LEU A 186 23.48 -4.35 14.92
N ALA A 187 23.06 -3.86 16.09
CA ALA A 187 21.66 -3.51 16.34
C ALA A 187 21.15 -2.39 15.40
N LYS A 188 22.02 -1.45 14.99
CA LYS A 188 21.68 -0.43 14.00
C LYS A 188 21.41 -1.03 12.61
N TRP A 189 22.11 -2.09 12.25
CA TRP A 189 21.99 -2.77 10.95
C TRP A 189 20.97 -3.91 10.94
N GLU A 190 20.41 -4.27 12.10
CA GLU A 190 19.36 -5.29 12.22
C GLU A 190 18.14 -5.05 11.31
N PRO A 191 17.64 -3.81 11.12
CA PRO A 191 16.57 -3.55 10.15
C PRO A 191 16.96 -3.95 8.72
N VAL A 192 18.20 -3.65 8.31
CA VAL A 192 18.71 -3.98 6.97
C VAL A 192 18.84 -5.50 6.79
N PHE A 193 19.31 -6.21 7.82
CA PHE A 193 19.35 -7.67 7.77
C PHE A 193 17.96 -8.28 7.71
N ASN A 194 16.98 -7.71 8.42
CA ASN A 194 15.60 -8.16 8.37
C ASN A 194 14.95 -7.92 7.01
N GLU A 195 15.21 -6.78 6.37
CA GLU A 195 14.78 -6.49 4.99
C GLU A 195 15.44 -7.45 4.01
N ALA A 196 16.75 -7.65 4.12
CA ALA A 196 17.47 -8.62 3.28
C ALA A 196 16.89 -10.04 3.42
N ILE A 197 16.56 -10.49 4.63
CA ILE A 197 15.90 -11.79 4.87
C ILE A 197 14.49 -11.82 4.25
N LYS A 198 13.72 -10.74 4.35
CA LYS A 198 12.40 -10.62 3.70
C LYS A 198 12.52 -10.71 2.18
N ASP A 199 13.57 -10.14 1.61
CA ASP A 199 13.94 -10.26 0.19
C ASP A 199 14.56 -11.64 -0.14
N GLY A 200 14.63 -12.53 0.86
CA GLY A 200 15.20 -13.87 0.78
C GLY A 200 16.71 -13.90 0.57
N ILE A 201 17.40 -12.78 0.73
CA ILE A 201 18.87 -12.71 0.69
C ILE A 201 19.37 -13.47 1.91
N GLN A 202 20.36 -14.32 1.71
CA GLN A 202 20.89 -15.15 2.79
C GLN A 202 21.75 -14.30 3.71
N VAL A 203 21.35 -14.23 4.98
CA VAL A 203 22.16 -13.68 6.07
C VAL A 203 22.76 -14.84 6.86
N THR A 204 24.08 -14.91 6.94
CA THR A 204 24.78 -15.92 7.73
C THR A 204 25.48 -15.25 8.91
N HIS A 205 25.22 -15.75 10.12
CA HIS A 205 25.87 -15.31 11.36
C HIS A 205 26.83 -16.40 11.82
N TYR A 206 28.13 -16.10 11.81
CA TYR A 206 29.15 -16.96 12.39
C TYR A 206 29.33 -16.59 13.86
N LYS A 207 28.99 -17.54 14.72
CA LYS A 207 29.17 -17.42 16.17
C LYS A 207 30.51 -18.00 16.57
N ASN A 208 31.19 -17.32 17.46
CA ASN A 208 32.36 -17.88 18.12
C ASN A 208 31.91 -19.06 19.00
N ALA A 209 32.59 -20.20 18.87
CA ALA A 209 32.26 -21.40 19.65
C ALA A 209 32.57 -21.24 21.15
N GLU A 210 33.49 -20.33 21.51
CA GLU A 210 33.94 -20.13 22.89
C GLU A 210 33.16 -19.02 23.61
N THR A 211 32.88 -17.89 22.93
CA THR A 211 32.18 -16.73 23.54
C THR A 211 30.67 -16.72 23.25
N GLY A 212 30.22 -17.43 22.21
CA GLY A 212 28.82 -17.41 21.77
C GLY A 212 28.36 -16.10 21.14
N GLU A 213 29.27 -15.13 20.97
CA GLU A 213 29.01 -13.86 20.29
C GLU A 213 29.07 -14.02 18.75
N ASN A 214 28.35 -13.18 18.02
CA ASN A 214 28.37 -13.17 16.56
C ASN A 214 29.61 -12.38 16.10
N ASP A 215 30.67 -13.08 15.68
CA ASP A 215 31.92 -12.44 15.22
C ASP A 215 31.81 -11.93 13.78
N LEU A 216 31.09 -12.64 12.91
CA LEU A 216 30.94 -12.29 11.51
C LEU A 216 29.47 -12.40 11.09
N THR A 217 28.96 -11.38 10.41
CA THR A 217 27.66 -11.43 9.73
C THR A 217 27.89 -11.13 8.26
N MET A 218 27.48 -12.04 7.39
CA MET A 218 27.65 -11.91 5.94
C MET A 218 26.29 -11.88 5.23
N LEU A 219 26.15 -10.93 4.30
CA LEU A 219 25.07 -10.87 3.31
C LEU A 219 25.56 -11.53 2.02
N ILE A 220 24.91 -12.61 1.61
CA ILE A 220 25.30 -13.36 0.42
C ILE A 220 24.29 -13.06 -0.70
N PHE A 221 24.77 -12.33 -1.71
CA PHE A 221 24.02 -12.03 -2.94
C PHE A 221 24.36 -13.07 -4.01
N ASP A 222 23.51 -14.09 -4.16
CA ASP A 222 23.61 -15.02 -5.29
C ASP A 222 22.85 -14.45 -6.49
N ASN A 223 23.60 -13.97 -7.49
CA ASN A 223 23.05 -13.39 -8.71
C ASN A 223 22.12 -14.35 -9.49
N ARG A 224 22.24 -15.67 -9.33
CA ARG A 224 21.32 -16.63 -9.98
C ARG A 224 19.97 -16.66 -9.28
N LEU A 225 19.98 -16.65 -7.94
CA LEU A 225 18.75 -16.53 -7.16
C LEU A 225 18.12 -15.14 -7.29
N LEU A 226 18.92 -14.09 -7.44
CA LEU A 226 18.43 -12.73 -7.66
C LEU A 226 17.76 -12.57 -9.03
N LYS A 227 18.26 -13.24 -10.08
CA LYS A 227 17.59 -13.27 -11.41
C LYS A 227 16.23 -13.96 -11.40
N VAL A 228 16.03 -14.93 -10.50
CA VAL A 228 14.74 -15.63 -10.33
C VAL A 228 13.79 -14.85 -9.43
N LYS A 229 14.32 -13.98 -8.57
CA LYS A 229 13.51 -13.18 -7.65
C LYS A 229 12.91 -11.98 -8.36
N ARG A 230 11.59 -11.91 -8.23
CA ARG A 230 10.74 -10.85 -8.75
C ARG A 230 11.22 -9.52 -8.18
N ALA A 231 11.64 -8.58 -9.04
CA ALA A 231 11.64 -7.17 -8.65
C ALA A 231 10.21 -6.84 -8.21
N ARG A 232 10.05 -6.29 -7.00
CA ARG A 232 8.75 -5.88 -6.50
C ARG A 232 8.29 -4.73 -7.39
N GLY A 233 7.34 -4.99 -8.28
CA GLY A 233 6.71 -3.93 -9.07
C GLY A 233 6.04 -2.96 -8.10
N THR A 234 6.13 -1.66 -8.38
CA THR A 234 5.44 -0.64 -7.57
C THR A 234 4.33 0.06 -8.35
N THR A 235 4.15 -0.29 -9.63
CA THR A 235 3.15 0.26 -10.54
C THR A 235 2.32 -0.85 -11.21
N LEU A 236 1.12 -0.49 -11.68
CA LEU A 236 0.16 -1.43 -12.27
C LEU A 236 0.55 -1.92 -13.67
N GLU A 237 1.42 -1.20 -14.38
CA GLU A 237 1.94 -1.62 -15.68
C GLU A 237 3.23 -2.43 -15.61
N THR A 238 3.97 -2.34 -14.50
CA THR A 238 5.06 -3.29 -14.25
C THR A 238 4.46 -4.66 -13.91
N ASP A 239 3.92 -5.33 -14.93
CA ASP A 239 3.93 -6.78 -14.97
C ASP A 239 5.36 -7.21 -14.68
N TYR A 240 5.50 -8.18 -13.78
CA TYR A 240 6.78 -8.79 -13.46
C TYR A 240 7.65 -8.95 -14.71
N VAL A 241 8.76 -8.22 -14.80
CA VAL A 241 9.79 -8.56 -15.77
C VAL A 241 10.45 -9.83 -15.26
N VAL A 242 9.89 -10.96 -15.64
CA VAL A 242 10.64 -12.21 -15.79
C VAL A 242 11.12 -12.21 -17.23
N GLY A 243 12.33 -11.72 -17.45
CA GLY A 243 13.03 -11.88 -18.70
C GLY A 243 14.48 -12.29 -18.43
N PRO A 244 15.02 -13.32 -19.11
CA PRO A 244 16.46 -13.34 -19.34
C PRO A 244 16.85 -12.06 -20.12
N PRO A 245 18.10 -11.58 -19.98
CA PRO A 245 18.54 -10.35 -20.66
C PRO A 245 18.27 -10.42 -22.16
N GLU A 246 17.90 -9.29 -22.78
CA GLU A 246 17.69 -9.13 -24.23
C GLU A 246 18.89 -9.57 -25.11
N SER A 247 20.01 -9.98 -24.51
CA SER A 247 21.17 -10.55 -25.21
C SER A 247 20.99 -11.98 -25.75
N GLU A 248 19.80 -12.58 -25.62
CA GLU A 248 19.46 -13.89 -26.21
C GLU A 248 18.26 -13.83 -27.17
N GLN A 249 18.00 -12.67 -27.79
CA GLN A 249 17.27 -12.65 -29.06
C GLN A 249 18.25 -13.07 -30.16
N PRO A 250 18.01 -14.17 -30.91
CA PRO A 250 18.84 -14.47 -32.06
C PRO A 250 18.66 -13.36 -33.09
N GLU A 251 19.69 -12.54 -33.24
CA GLU A 251 20.02 -11.91 -34.50
C GLU A 251 20.28 -13.04 -35.51
N ALA A 252 19.26 -13.43 -36.25
CA ALA A 252 19.43 -14.04 -37.57
C ALA A 252 18.89 -13.00 -38.56
N GLU A 253 19.76 -12.13 -39.08
CA GLU A 253 20.35 -12.28 -40.43
C GLU A 253 19.24 -12.50 -41.47
N LEU A 254 18.68 -11.44 -42.06
CA LEU A 254 19.20 -10.70 -43.23
C LEU A 254 19.69 -11.64 -44.36
N ASN A 255 18.97 -11.59 -45.49
CA ASN A 255 19.25 -12.17 -46.82
C ASN A 255 18.72 -13.60 -47.10
N GLU A 256 17.48 -13.68 -47.58
CA GLU A 256 17.11 -14.16 -48.94
C GLU A 256 15.69 -13.70 -49.30
#